data_AF-A0A2J6SRV2-F1
#
_entry.id   AF-A0A2J6SRV2-F1
#
_cell.length_a   1.000
_cell.length_b   1.000
_cell.length_c   1.000
_cell.angle_alpha   90.00
_cell.angle_beta   90.00
_cell.angle_gamma   90.00
#
_symmetry.space_group_name_H-M   'P 1'
#
loop_
_entity.id
_entity.type
_entity.pdbx_description
1 polymer ?
#
loop_
_entity_poly.entity_id
_entity_poly.type
_entity_poly.pdbx_seq_one_letter_code
_entity_poly.pdbx_strand_id
1 'polypeptide(L)'
;MMAAVAASLARHGSAAAVDLSWHAPNATNINNLTQVMAGSDIYGWVYNNSQVPADEYGVYNWCNMPHVRKTEYKVPSSEYKLQYVEVIHRHHKRTVYASNSFPVESYPWNCDDEDLFYYGQPKAGNKSTPTYWQGYQSPTNPFIPTGFLGTCQFPQITAAGLDDSWQHGRDLYGVYHDLLGFLPDDANEKVSFRVTQNVITSEIAGMVVNGMFNTQNEVPLLIEASGYDSLEPTYSCSVSSNLFNSIKSGRNWTAHLTAATSLYSTLDNISGVSPTDSGFHASFDHYYDNLSARQCHGKPLPCKLVNGVNSTTCVDQSIADEVYRLGNYEYSYIYRDDPRSLAASSTAYGVWIGELTTHIRNFINGTSNVVYRHNVAHDGSISRLLSVLQLDVMVWPGMGSEVVFELYKKDTTTPTTTASVMAPTCNHDNCLRQVIRQSASASAVCPTYTATAVTSIPTFASNCGSAAKVSSACSCVVTPTPTSTAAPTPTPSSASGYYIRVLWKGQVLRSSNPSLGLMDMVPLETVLGYFDGLVGVGASLVVGKCNGSIAV
;
A
#
# COMPACT_ATOMS: atom_id res chain seq x y z
N MET A 1 -21.44 22.62 19.52
CA MET A 1 -21.38 21.80 18.29
C MET A 1 -20.40 20.61 18.38
N MET A 2 -19.36 20.63 19.23
CA MET A 2 -18.36 19.55 19.30
C MET A 2 -18.82 18.26 20.01
N ALA A 3 -19.72 18.32 21.01
CA ALA A 3 -20.24 17.12 21.67
C ALA A 3 -21.27 16.34 20.81
N ALA A 4 -21.87 16.99 19.81
CA ALA A 4 -22.89 16.38 18.95
C ALA A 4 -22.29 15.43 17.89
N VAL A 5 -21.05 15.68 17.45
CA VAL A 5 -20.35 14.85 16.46
C VAL A 5 -19.81 13.56 17.10
N ALA A 6 -19.27 13.65 18.32
CA ALA A 6 -18.85 12.46 19.08
C ALA A 6 -20.05 11.58 19.47
N ALA A 7 -21.19 12.19 19.85
CA ALA A 7 -22.42 11.47 20.11
C ALA A 7 -23.06 10.91 18.82
N SER A 8 -22.87 11.53 17.66
CA SER A 8 -23.39 11.01 16.40
C SER A 8 -22.60 9.80 15.90
N LEU A 9 -21.28 9.76 16.10
CA LEU A 9 -20.43 8.61 15.74
C LEU A 9 -20.64 7.40 16.66
N ALA A 10 -21.09 7.60 17.90
CA ALA A 10 -21.39 6.52 18.84
C ALA A 10 -22.86 6.04 18.82
N ARG A 11 -23.79 6.73 18.13
CA ARG A 11 -25.24 6.42 18.16
C ARG A 11 -25.98 6.35 16.83
N HIS A 12 -25.35 6.51 15.66
CA HIS A 12 -26.08 6.36 14.39
C HIS A 12 -26.07 4.92 13.87
N GLY A 13 -26.97 4.13 14.44
CA GLY A 13 -27.51 2.93 13.78
C GLY A 13 -28.31 3.32 12.54
N SER A 14 -27.60 3.60 11.43
CA SER A 14 -28.06 3.47 10.04
C SER A 14 -26.90 3.70 9.06
N ALA A 15 -25.69 3.24 9.41
CA ALA A 15 -24.77 2.87 8.34
C ALA A 15 -25.46 1.76 7.53
N ALA A 16 -25.45 1.85 6.20
CA ALA A 16 -25.77 0.70 5.36
C ALA A 16 -25.03 -0.51 5.94
N ALA A 17 -25.70 -1.66 6.06
CA ALA A 17 -25.10 -2.85 6.67
C ALA A 17 -23.72 -3.11 6.03
N VAL A 18 -22.64 -2.86 6.78
CA VAL A 18 -21.28 -3.01 6.28
C VAL A 18 -20.97 -4.49 6.22
N ASP A 19 -20.55 -4.96 5.05
CA ASP A 19 -20.25 -6.37 4.83
C ASP A 19 -18.89 -6.72 5.43
N LEU A 20 -18.91 -7.55 6.48
CA LEU A 20 -17.71 -8.02 7.18
C LEU A 20 -17.21 -9.38 6.66
N SER A 21 -17.91 -9.97 5.67
CA SER A 21 -17.53 -11.27 5.12
C SER A 21 -16.29 -11.18 4.23
N TRP A 22 -15.63 -12.32 4.06
CA TRP A 22 -14.55 -12.46 3.09
C TRP A 22 -15.14 -12.56 1.68
N HIS A 23 -14.56 -11.80 0.76
CA HIS A 23 -14.82 -11.85 -0.67
C HIS A 23 -13.56 -12.33 -1.39
N ALA A 24 -13.72 -13.24 -2.34
CA ALA A 24 -12.59 -13.73 -3.12
C ALA A 24 -11.90 -12.58 -3.87
N PRO A 25 -10.56 -12.61 -4.02
CA PRO A 25 -9.86 -11.70 -4.91
C PRO A 25 -10.19 -12.02 -6.37
N ASN A 26 -9.81 -11.14 -7.29
CA ASN A 26 -9.94 -11.39 -8.72
C ASN A 26 -9.17 -12.66 -9.13
N ALA A 27 -9.77 -13.45 -10.02
CA ALA A 27 -9.13 -14.62 -10.60
C ALA A 27 -8.17 -14.16 -11.70
N THR A 28 -6.87 -14.38 -11.50
CA THR A 28 -5.80 -13.94 -12.39
C THR A 28 -4.82 -15.09 -12.65
N ASN A 29 -3.83 -14.82 -13.48
CA ASN A 29 -2.72 -15.71 -13.77
C ASN A 29 -1.82 -15.94 -12.55
N ILE A 30 -1.89 -15.06 -11.55
CA ILE A 30 -1.04 -15.06 -10.35
C ILE A 30 -1.54 -16.09 -9.34
N ASN A 31 -2.87 -16.22 -9.19
CA ASN A 31 -3.50 -17.16 -8.25
C ASN A 31 -4.07 -18.40 -8.93
N ASN A 32 -3.67 -18.68 -10.17
CA ASN A 32 -4.02 -19.91 -10.88
C ASN A 32 -2.79 -20.82 -10.99
N LEU A 33 -2.73 -21.86 -10.15
CA LEU A 33 -1.58 -22.76 -10.09
C LEU A 33 -1.22 -23.38 -11.45
N THR A 34 -2.19 -23.75 -12.27
CA THR A 34 -1.92 -24.31 -13.61
C THR A 34 -1.20 -23.29 -14.50
N GLN A 35 -1.62 -22.02 -14.46
CA GLN A 35 -0.96 -20.95 -15.23
C GLN A 35 0.39 -20.56 -14.64
N VAL A 36 0.54 -20.56 -13.31
CA VAL A 36 1.82 -20.31 -12.63
C VAL A 36 2.87 -21.34 -13.07
N MET A 37 2.51 -22.62 -13.04
CA MET A 37 3.42 -23.71 -13.43
C MET A 37 3.71 -23.75 -14.94
N ALA A 38 2.77 -23.32 -15.78
CA ALA A 38 2.94 -23.30 -17.24
C ALA A 38 3.55 -21.99 -17.77
N GLY A 39 3.67 -20.96 -16.92
CA GLY A 39 4.21 -19.65 -17.28
C GLY A 39 5.69 -19.71 -17.63
N SER A 40 6.14 -18.78 -18.48
CA SER A 40 7.55 -18.67 -18.90
C SER A 40 8.17 -17.31 -18.58
N ASP A 41 7.37 -16.33 -18.16
CA ASP A 41 7.79 -14.98 -17.80
C ASP A 41 7.31 -14.59 -16.39
N ILE A 42 7.53 -13.33 -16.01
CA ILE A 42 7.12 -12.75 -14.73
C ILE A 42 6.14 -11.59 -14.93
N TYR A 43 5.17 -11.75 -15.85
CA TYR A 43 4.09 -10.78 -16.08
C TYR A 43 4.56 -9.36 -16.44
N GLY A 44 5.75 -9.24 -17.06
CA GLY A 44 6.37 -7.95 -17.38
C GLY A 44 6.90 -7.17 -16.15
N TRP A 45 7.15 -7.85 -15.03
CA TRP A 45 7.61 -7.24 -13.80
C TRP A 45 9.13 -7.09 -13.73
N VAL A 46 9.60 -6.27 -12.79
CA VAL A 46 11.01 -5.91 -12.64
C VAL A 46 11.58 -6.49 -11.34
N TYR A 47 12.72 -7.17 -11.44
CA TYR A 47 13.45 -7.81 -10.32
C TYR A 47 14.94 -7.46 -10.29
N ASN A 48 15.42 -6.66 -11.22
CA ASN A 48 16.85 -6.44 -11.45
C ASN A 48 17.29 -4.96 -11.34
N ASN A 49 16.36 -4.04 -11.08
CA ASN A 49 16.68 -2.61 -10.98
C ASN A 49 15.65 -1.85 -10.13
N SER A 50 16.10 -0.82 -9.40
CA SER A 50 15.21 0.10 -8.66
C SER A 50 14.63 1.21 -9.54
N GLN A 51 15.26 1.53 -10.66
CA GLN A 51 14.81 2.60 -11.56
C GLN A 51 13.97 2.03 -12.69
N VAL A 52 12.74 2.54 -12.85
CA VAL A 52 11.90 2.24 -14.03
C VAL A 52 11.75 3.52 -14.86
N PRO A 53 11.76 3.41 -16.21
CA PRO A 53 11.43 4.53 -17.08
C PRO A 53 10.12 5.20 -16.68
N ALA A 54 10.01 6.51 -16.87
CA ALA A 54 8.84 7.28 -16.41
C ALA A 54 7.52 6.81 -17.05
N ASP A 55 7.58 6.36 -18.31
CA ASP A 55 6.47 5.78 -19.08
C ASP A 55 6.07 4.36 -18.66
N GLU A 56 6.92 3.67 -17.88
CA GLU A 56 6.67 2.34 -17.32
C GLU A 56 6.32 2.36 -15.82
N TYR A 57 6.30 3.55 -15.19
CA TYR A 57 6.02 3.64 -13.76
C TYR A 57 4.62 3.13 -13.41
N GLY A 58 4.52 2.41 -12.28
CA GLY A 58 3.32 1.69 -11.86
C GLY A 58 3.40 0.17 -12.11
N VAL A 59 4.27 -0.28 -13.02
CA VAL A 59 4.63 -1.70 -13.15
C VAL A 59 5.16 -2.22 -11.82
N TYR A 60 4.84 -3.47 -11.48
CA TYR A 60 5.40 -4.08 -10.27
C TYR A 60 6.92 -4.21 -10.40
N ASN A 61 7.63 -3.61 -9.45
CA ASN A 61 9.07 -3.67 -9.32
C ASN A 61 9.39 -4.16 -7.91
N TRP A 62 9.93 -5.36 -7.80
CA TRP A 62 10.30 -5.95 -6.52
C TRP A 62 11.38 -5.13 -5.81
N CYS A 63 12.31 -4.53 -6.55
CA CYS A 63 13.47 -3.82 -6.00
C CYS A 63 13.13 -2.45 -5.44
N ASN A 64 12.12 -1.80 -6.02
CA ASN A 64 11.59 -0.51 -5.57
C ASN A 64 10.16 -0.37 -6.09
N MET A 65 9.19 -0.71 -5.24
CA MET A 65 7.79 -0.70 -5.62
C MET A 65 7.34 0.72 -5.99
N PRO A 66 6.47 0.88 -7.01
CA PRO A 66 5.80 2.15 -7.24
C PRO A 66 5.08 2.60 -5.97
N HIS A 67 5.04 3.91 -5.75
CA HIS A 67 4.52 4.58 -4.57
C HIS A 67 3.99 5.96 -4.95
N VAL A 68 3.40 6.67 -4.00
CA VAL A 68 2.92 8.03 -4.16
C VAL A 68 4.07 8.94 -4.59
N ARG A 69 3.95 9.53 -5.77
CA ARG A 69 4.85 10.60 -6.24
C ARG A 69 4.08 11.64 -7.06
N LYS A 70 4.64 12.84 -7.14
CA LYS A 70 3.97 14.04 -7.69
C LYS A 70 3.43 13.87 -9.12
N THR A 71 4.12 13.10 -9.96
CA THR A 71 3.79 12.97 -11.38
C THR A 71 2.48 12.20 -11.63
N GLU A 72 2.23 11.11 -10.91
CA GLU A 72 1.06 10.23 -11.10
C GLU A 72 -0.05 10.52 -10.10
N TYR A 73 0.23 11.32 -9.07
CA TYR A 73 -0.75 11.60 -8.03
C TYR A 73 -1.97 12.34 -8.60
N LYS A 74 -3.14 11.74 -8.42
CA LYS A 74 -4.41 12.33 -8.84
C LYS A 74 -4.97 13.19 -7.71
N VAL A 75 -4.86 14.50 -7.85
CA VAL A 75 -5.45 15.45 -6.90
C VAL A 75 -6.98 15.31 -6.94
N PRO A 76 -7.66 15.09 -5.79
CA PRO A 76 -9.13 15.06 -5.71
C PRO A 76 -9.78 16.37 -6.18
N SER A 77 -11.10 16.34 -6.43
CA SER A 77 -11.84 17.56 -6.75
C SER A 77 -11.71 18.60 -5.63
N SER A 78 -11.75 19.88 -5.99
CA SER A 78 -11.47 21.00 -5.07
C SER A 78 -12.44 21.10 -3.88
N GLU A 79 -13.58 20.40 -3.92
CA GLU A 79 -14.54 20.29 -2.82
C GLU A 79 -14.03 19.40 -1.67
N TYR A 80 -13.05 18.52 -1.91
CA TYR A 80 -12.44 17.69 -0.89
C TYR A 80 -11.14 18.33 -0.39
N LYS A 81 -11.08 18.61 0.90
CA LYS A 81 -9.89 19.16 1.56
C LYS A 81 -9.20 18.06 2.36
N LEU A 82 -7.93 17.80 2.09
CA LEU A 82 -7.13 16.84 2.86
C LEU A 82 -7.01 17.30 4.31
N GLN A 83 -7.14 16.39 5.26
CA GLN A 83 -7.15 16.69 6.69
C GLN A 83 -6.12 15.86 7.48
N TYR A 84 -5.91 14.60 7.11
CA TYR A 84 -5.03 13.67 7.81
C TYR A 84 -4.47 12.64 6.83
N VAL A 85 -3.21 12.22 7.05
CA VAL A 85 -2.55 11.17 6.28
C VAL A 85 -1.85 10.20 7.23
N GLU A 86 -2.04 8.90 7.01
CA GLU A 86 -1.28 7.84 7.68
C GLU A 86 -0.71 6.87 6.66
N VAL A 87 0.62 6.82 6.59
CA VAL A 87 1.39 5.97 5.70
C VAL A 87 1.88 4.76 6.48
N ILE A 88 1.84 3.59 5.84
CA ILE A 88 2.63 2.43 6.24
C ILE A 88 3.37 1.89 5.03
N HIS A 89 4.67 1.65 5.16
CA HIS A 89 5.44 1.02 4.09
C HIS A 89 6.32 -0.12 4.58
N ARG A 90 6.74 -1.00 3.66
CA ARG A 90 7.80 -1.98 3.88
C ARG A 90 9.15 -1.26 3.87
N HIS A 91 10.13 -1.75 4.64
CA HIS A 91 11.53 -1.39 4.45
C HIS A 91 11.99 -1.53 2.98
N HIS A 92 13.12 -0.92 2.64
CA HIS A 92 13.65 -0.92 1.27
C HIS A 92 14.62 -2.09 1.03
N LYS A 93 15.35 -2.03 -0.08
CA LYS A 93 16.30 -3.04 -0.52
C LYS A 93 17.31 -3.37 0.57
N ARG A 94 17.56 -4.68 0.74
CA ARG A 94 18.44 -5.24 1.76
C ARG A 94 19.17 -6.47 1.27
N THR A 95 20.19 -6.90 2.00
CA THR A 95 20.70 -8.27 1.91
C THR A 95 19.60 -9.30 2.23
N VAL A 96 19.86 -10.56 1.89
CA VAL A 96 18.96 -11.67 2.25
C VAL A 96 18.85 -11.80 3.77
N TYR A 97 17.78 -12.43 4.26
CA TYR A 97 17.83 -12.95 5.63
C TYR A 97 18.87 -14.06 5.72
N ALA A 98 19.58 -14.16 6.86
CA ALA A 98 20.59 -15.19 7.06
C ALA A 98 20.02 -16.61 6.89
N SER A 99 18.80 -16.85 7.38
CA SER A 99 18.06 -18.12 7.22
C SER A 99 17.72 -18.47 5.78
N ASN A 100 17.73 -17.49 4.88
CA ASN A 100 17.36 -17.63 3.47
C ASN A 100 18.60 -17.78 2.59
N SER A 101 19.81 -17.76 3.18
CA SER A 101 21.06 -18.04 2.48
C SER A 101 21.20 -19.54 2.20
N PHE A 102 21.86 -19.91 1.12
CA PHE A 102 22.21 -21.31 0.87
C PHE A 102 23.26 -21.78 1.88
N PRO A 103 23.43 -23.10 2.13
CA PRO A 103 24.41 -23.57 3.12
C PRO A 103 25.83 -23.04 2.88
N VAL A 104 26.21 -22.92 1.60
CA VAL A 104 27.47 -22.30 1.16
C VAL A 104 27.19 -21.40 -0.04
N GLU A 105 27.68 -20.17 0.01
CA GLU A 105 27.54 -19.20 -1.06
C GLU A 105 28.83 -19.06 -1.88
N SER A 106 28.70 -18.87 -3.19
CA SER A 106 29.85 -18.89 -4.12
C SER A 106 30.66 -17.60 -4.17
N TYR A 107 30.16 -16.54 -3.54
CA TYR A 107 30.80 -15.23 -3.47
C TYR A 107 30.38 -14.51 -2.19
N PRO A 108 31.20 -13.55 -1.70
CA PRO A 108 30.84 -12.78 -0.53
C PRO A 108 29.81 -11.68 -0.85
N TRP A 109 29.05 -11.27 0.15
CA TRP A 109 28.31 -10.01 0.15
C TRP A 109 29.02 -9.01 1.06
N ASN A 110 29.54 -7.95 0.46
CA ASN A 110 30.19 -6.87 1.18
C ASN A 110 29.29 -5.63 1.19
N CYS A 111 29.31 -4.91 2.29
CA CYS A 111 28.54 -3.70 2.56
C CYS A 111 29.53 -2.62 3.05
N ASP A 112 30.58 -2.39 2.28
CA ASP A 112 31.67 -1.46 2.61
C ASP A 112 31.37 0.00 2.18
N ASP A 113 30.21 0.22 1.57
CA ASP A 113 29.73 1.48 1.01
C ASP A 113 28.68 2.18 1.89
N GLU A 114 28.47 1.71 3.12
CA GLU A 114 27.56 2.29 4.10
C GLU A 114 28.04 2.06 5.54
N ASP A 115 27.59 2.93 6.44
CA ASP A 115 27.89 2.85 7.87
C ASP A 115 26.58 2.71 8.67
N LEU A 116 26.43 1.61 9.43
CA LEU A 116 25.30 1.42 10.35
C LEU A 116 25.61 1.99 11.73
N PHE A 117 25.09 3.18 12.02
CA PHE A 117 25.33 3.85 13.29
C PHE A 117 24.50 3.23 14.42
N TYR A 118 25.19 2.76 15.47
CA TYR A 118 24.55 2.15 16.64
C TYR A 118 25.18 2.68 17.94
N TYR A 119 24.63 3.78 18.45
CA TYR A 119 25.11 4.40 19.69
C TYR A 119 24.01 5.16 20.41
N GLY A 120 24.17 5.34 21.73
CA GLY A 120 23.30 6.20 22.53
C GLY A 120 23.86 7.62 22.63
N GLN A 121 22.99 8.62 22.72
CA GLN A 121 23.34 10.02 22.99
C GLN A 121 22.46 10.56 24.13
N PRO A 122 23.04 11.17 25.19
CA PRO A 122 22.24 11.76 26.24
C PRO A 122 21.53 13.03 25.74
N LYS A 123 20.30 13.26 26.23
CA LYS A 123 19.50 14.46 25.89
C LYS A 123 20.17 15.76 26.36
N ALA A 124 20.99 15.70 27.40
CA ALA A 124 21.73 16.83 27.93
C ALA A 124 23.14 16.39 28.37
N GLY A 125 24.13 17.28 28.21
CA GLY A 125 25.52 17.03 28.59
C GLY A 125 26.43 16.67 27.41
N ASN A 126 27.41 15.80 27.66
CA ASN A 126 28.42 15.41 26.67
C ASN A 126 27.79 14.68 25.47
N LYS A 127 28.17 15.07 24.26
CA LYS A 127 27.70 14.44 23.01
C LYS A 127 28.51 13.19 22.67
N SER A 128 27.86 12.21 22.08
CA SER A 128 28.51 10.98 21.62
C SER A 128 29.24 11.25 20.31
N THR A 129 30.39 10.61 20.11
CA THR A 129 31.02 10.55 18.79
C THR A 129 30.21 9.58 17.93
N PRO A 130 29.89 9.89 16.66
CA PRO A 130 29.24 8.94 15.78
C PRO A 130 30.11 7.70 15.61
N THR A 131 29.59 6.54 16.02
CA THR A 131 30.25 5.24 15.86
C THR A 131 29.32 4.29 15.12
N TYR A 132 29.87 3.49 14.22
CA TYR A 132 29.13 2.52 13.43
C TYR A 132 29.72 1.12 13.57
N TRP A 133 28.94 0.12 13.18
CA TRP A 133 29.41 -1.26 13.12
C TRP A 133 30.08 -1.53 11.78
N GLN A 134 31.32 -2.04 11.83
CA GLN A 134 32.02 -2.55 10.66
C GLN A 134 32.07 -4.08 10.77
N GLY A 135 31.50 -4.79 9.79
CA GLY A 135 31.51 -6.24 9.78
C GLY A 135 32.93 -6.80 9.77
N TYR A 136 33.19 -7.77 10.64
CA TYR A 136 34.51 -8.35 10.84
C TYR A 136 34.42 -9.87 11.00
N GLN A 137 35.17 -10.59 10.17
CA GLN A 137 35.40 -12.03 10.33
C GLN A 137 36.87 -12.25 10.72
N SER A 138 37.08 -12.85 11.89
CA SER A 138 38.43 -13.15 12.37
C SER A 138 39.08 -14.24 11.51
N PRO A 139 40.30 -14.03 10.98
CA PRO A 139 41.01 -15.03 10.18
C PRO A 139 41.45 -16.25 11.01
N THR A 140 41.41 -16.17 12.34
CA THR A 140 41.77 -17.26 13.25
C THR A 140 40.57 -17.96 13.88
N ASN A 141 39.35 -17.46 13.65
CA ASN A 141 38.14 -18.10 14.19
C ASN A 141 37.77 -19.29 13.28
N PRO A 142 37.83 -20.54 13.78
CA PRO A 142 37.51 -21.71 12.97
C PRO A 142 36.00 -21.88 12.73
N PHE A 143 35.15 -21.14 13.43
CA PHE A 143 33.70 -21.17 13.24
C PHE A 143 33.30 -20.25 12.09
N ILE A 144 32.99 -20.85 10.95
CA ILE A 144 32.51 -20.14 9.75
C ILE A 144 30.98 -20.26 9.70
N PRO A 145 30.23 -19.15 9.64
CA PRO A 145 28.78 -19.21 9.51
C PRO A 145 28.39 -19.81 8.14
N THR A 146 27.23 -20.46 8.10
CA THR A 146 26.60 -20.88 6.84
C THR A 146 26.11 -19.65 6.06
N GLY A 147 26.03 -19.75 4.73
CA GLY A 147 25.52 -18.66 3.89
C GLY A 147 26.58 -17.75 3.32
N PHE A 148 26.20 -16.49 3.13
CA PHE A 148 27.07 -15.48 2.57
C PHE A 148 28.16 -15.11 3.58
N LEU A 149 29.40 -15.11 3.11
CA LEU A 149 30.52 -14.48 3.81
C LEU A 149 30.63 -13.01 3.36
N GLY A 150 31.46 -12.22 4.04
CA GLY A 150 31.73 -10.83 3.68
C GLY A 150 31.58 -9.88 4.86
N THR A 151 31.34 -8.61 4.56
CA THR A 151 31.31 -7.53 5.55
C THR A 151 29.90 -7.10 5.98
N CYS A 152 28.84 -7.62 5.35
CA CYS A 152 27.47 -7.32 5.75
C CYS A 152 27.04 -8.06 7.03
N GLN A 153 26.09 -7.46 7.75
CA GLN A 153 25.17 -8.18 8.64
C GLN A 153 23.98 -8.71 7.83
N PHE A 154 23.35 -9.80 8.28
CA PHE A 154 22.23 -10.41 7.54
C PHE A 154 21.00 -10.56 8.46
N PRO A 155 19.87 -9.90 8.14
CA PRO A 155 19.71 -8.91 7.07
C PRO A 155 20.38 -7.57 7.42
N GLN A 156 20.63 -6.75 6.40
CA GLN A 156 21.10 -5.37 6.50
C GLN A 156 20.54 -4.58 5.31
N ILE A 157 20.05 -3.36 5.54
CA ILE A 157 19.72 -2.43 4.45
C ILE A 157 21.01 -2.12 3.68
N THR A 158 20.95 -2.08 2.35
CA THR A 158 22.11 -1.74 1.51
C THR A 158 22.14 -0.26 1.13
N ALA A 159 23.28 0.24 0.66
CA ALA A 159 23.41 1.64 0.22
C ALA A 159 22.35 2.03 -0.82
N ALA A 160 22.07 1.13 -1.77
CA ALA A 160 20.99 1.33 -2.75
C ALA A 160 19.59 1.35 -2.09
N GLY A 161 19.38 0.59 -1.00
CA GLY A 161 18.17 0.65 -0.19
C GLY A 161 18.01 1.97 0.57
N LEU A 162 19.12 2.54 1.07
CA LEU A 162 19.15 3.88 1.68
C LEU A 162 18.77 4.95 0.64
N ASP A 163 19.35 4.90 -0.57
CA ASP A 163 19.01 5.80 -1.67
C ASP A 163 17.53 5.69 -2.08
N ASP A 164 17.03 4.46 -2.27
CA ASP A 164 15.63 4.21 -2.61
C ASP A 164 14.69 4.78 -1.53
N SER A 165 15.05 4.65 -0.25
CA SER A 165 14.26 5.18 0.87
C SER A 165 14.28 6.71 0.99
N TRP A 166 15.39 7.35 0.64
CA TRP A 166 15.47 8.81 0.54
C TRP A 166 14.56 9.34 -0.56
N GLN A 167 14.60 8.70 -1.74
CA GLN A 167 13.76 9.07 -2.87
C GLN A 167 12.27 8.87 -2.53
N HIS A 168 11.91 7.79 -1.84
CA HIS A 168 10.55 7.57 -1.33
C HIS A 168 10.09 8.72 -0.42
N GLY A 169 10.93 9.14 0.55
CA GLY A 169 10.64 10.30 1.40
C GLY A 169 10.41 11.58 0.60
N ARG A 170 11.28 11.84 -0.38
CA ARG A 170 11.15 12.99 -1.29
C ARG A 170 9.86 12.96 -2.10
N ASP A 171 9.45 11.79 -2.60
CA ASP A 171 8.25 11.63 -3.40
C ASP A 171 6.97 11.88 -2.58
N LEU A 172 6.92 11.39 -1.34
CA LEU A 172 5.84 11.68 -0.39
C LEU A 172 5.77 13.18 -0.06
N TYR A 173 6.90 13.83 0.20
CA TYR A 173 6.92 15.27 0.46
C TYR A 173 6.53 16.08 -0.78
N GLY A 174 6.98 15.69 -1.97
CA GLY A 174 6.56 16.33 -3.23
C GLY A 174 5.05 16.33 -3.46
N VAL A 175 4.33 15.34 -2.92
CA VAL A 175 2.87 15.29 -2.95
C VAL A 175 2.27 16.05 -1.77
N TYR A 176 2.59 15.65 -0.55
CA TYR A 176 1.89 16.14 0.64
C TYR A 176 2.35 17.52 1.10
N HIS A 177 3.57 17.94 0.76
CA HIS A 177 4.04 19.31 0.97
C HIS A 177 3.85 20.15 -0.30
N ASP A 178 4.57 19.85 -1.39
CA ASP A 178 4.67 20.80 -2.51
C ASP A 178 3.39 20.91 -3.34
N LEU A 179 2.70 19.78 -3.57
CA LEU A 179 1.51 19.75 -4.43
C LEU A 179 0.24 20.12 -3.65
N LEU A 180 0.11 19.62 -2.42
CA LEU A 180 -1.12 19.78 -1.63
C LEU A 180 -1.02 20.85 -0.53
N GLY A 181 0.18 21.32 -0.18
CA GLY A 181 0.39 22.30 0.89
C GLY A 181 -0.07 21.80 2.26
N PHE A 182 -0.02 20.49 2.50
CA PHE A 182 -0.59 19.84 3.68
C PHE A 182 0.43 19.63 4.80
N LEU A 183 1.64 19.16 4.47
CA LEU A 183 2.73 18.98 5.43
C LEU A 183 3.34 20.33 5.85
N PRO A 184 3.91 20.42 7.06
CA PRO A 184 4.75 21.54 7.46
C PRO A 184 6.10 21.56 6.72
N ASP A 185 6.79 22.70 6.76
CA ASP A 185 8.15 22.86 6.21
C ASP A 185 9.15 21.93 6.92
N ASP A 186 9.01 21.76 8.25
CA ASP A 186 9.92 20.97 9.11
C ASP A 186 9.20 19.81 9.81
N ALA A 187 9.96 18.77 10.18
CA ALA A 187 9.49 17.64 10.99
C ALA A 187 9.19 18.06 12.45
N ASN A 188 8.04 18.71 12.67
CA ASN A 188 7.59 19.23 13.97
C ASN A 188 6.54 18.32 14.65
N GLU A 189 5.89 18.80 15.70
CA GLU A 189 4.91 18.05 16.50
C GLU A 189 3.66 17.58 15.72
N LYS A 190 3.47 18.05 14.49
CA LYS A 190 2.36 17.61 13.61
C LYS A 190 2.67 16.34 12.84
N VAL A 191 3.91 15.86 12.87
CA VAL A 191 4.33 14.63 12.19
C VAL A 191 4.87 13.61 13.19
N SER A 192 4.66 12.31 12.95
CA SER A 192 5.22 11.25 13.78
C SER A 192 5.70 10.07 12.96
N PHE A 193 6.84 9.50 13.34
CA PHE A 193 7.44 8.34 12.71
C PHE A 193 7.46 7.17 13.67
N ARG A 194 7.13 5.97 13.18
CA ARG A 194 7.16 4.73 13.94
C ARG A 194 7.90 3.65 13.14
N VAL A 195 8.69 2.86 13.85
CA VAL A 195 9.47 1.75 13.31
C VAL A 195 9.19 0.48 14.12
N THR A 196 9.73 -0.64 13.65
CA THR A 196 9.62 -1.94 14.33
C THR A 196 10.89 -2.25 15.11
N GLN A 197 10.87 -3.34 15.87
CA GLN A 197 12.03 -3.84 16.60
C GLN A 197 13.15 -4.34 15.69
N ASN A 198 12.84 -4.67 14.44
CA ASN A 198 13.86 -5.00 13.45
C ASN A 198 14.58 -3.73 12.96
N VAL A 199 15.90 -3.71 13.18
CA VAL A 199 16.77 -2.54 12.96
C VAL A 199 16.72 -1.99 11.54
N ILE A 200 16.47 -2.83 10.53
CA ILE A 200 16.37 -2.41 9.12
C ILE A 200 15.27 -1.36 8.89
N THR A 201 14.22 -1.35 9.72
CA THR A 201 13.17 -0.34 9.65
C THR A 201 13.63 1.01 10.20
N SER A 202 14.52 1.01 11.20
CA SER A 202 15.16 2.23 11.73
C SER A 202 16.20 2.79 10.77
N GLU A 203 17.00 1.90 10.14
CA GLU A 203 18.05 2.26 9.18
C GLU A 203 17.49 3.11 8.03
N ILE A 204 16.36 2.72 7.43
CA ILE A 204 15.75 3.50 6.34
C ILE A 204 14.91 4.69 6.80
N ALA A 205 14.39 4.68 8.04
CA ALA A 205 13.52 5.76 8.52
C ALA A 205 14.25 7.11 8.54
N GLY A 206 15.55 7.11 8.88
CA GLY A 206 16.39 8.31 8.83
C GLY A 206 16.49 8.92 7.43
N MET A 207 16.66 8.06 6.41
CA MET A 207 16.73 8.50 5.01
C MET A 207 15.39 8.99 4.48
N VAL A 208 14.28 8.36 4.86
CA VAL A 208 12.92 8.82 4.53
C VAL A 208 12.67 10.21 5.13
N VAL A 209 12.98 10.41 6.41
CA VAL A 209 12.82 11.70 7.09
C VAL A 209 13.69 12.78 6.45
N ASN A 210 14.93 12.43 6.08
CA ASN A 210 15.80 13.35 5.35
C ASN A 210 15.26 13.68 3.96
N GLY A 211 14.78 12.70 3.19
CA GLY A 211 14.16 12.93 1.88
C GLY A 211 12.91 13.80 1.96
N MET A 212 12.13 13.66 3.04
CA MET A 212 10.97 14.51 3.27
C MET A 212 11.35 15.94 3.67
N PHE A 213 12.07 16.12 4.79
CA PHE A 213 12.23 17.43 5.43
C PHE A 213 13.62 18.05 5.27
N ASN A 214 14.51 17.41 4.50
CA ASN A 214 15.90 17.83 4.32
C ASN A 214 16.61 18.13 5.66
N THR A 215 16.37 17.31 6.68
CA THR A 215 16.87 17.49 8.03
C THR A 215 17.87 16.41 8.42
N GLN A 216 18.86 16.79 9.21
CA GLN A 216 19.78 15.89 9.92
C GLN A 216 19.66 16.06 11.45
N ASN A 217 18.64 16.79 11.89
CA ASN A 217 18.35 16.98 13.30
C ASN A 217 17.72 15.72 13.91
N GLU A 218 17.73 15.64 15.25
CA GLU A 218 17.13 14.54 15.99
C GLU A 218 15.60 14.50 15.76
N VAL A 219 15.09 13.41 15.18
CA VAL A 219 13.65 13.13 15.03
C VAL A 219 13.32 11.83 15.76
N PRO A 220 12.34 11.80 16.67
CA PRO A 220 12.02 10.59 17.40
C PRO A 220 11.36 9.55 16.49
N LEU A 221 11.90 8.32 16.53
CA LEU A 221 11.23 7.14 15.99
C LEU A 221 10.52 6.43 17.15
N LEU A 222 9.20 6.32 17.06
CA LEU A 222 8.38 5.56 18.00
C LEU A 222 8.59 4.07 17.76
N ILE A 223 8.68 3.30 18.83
CA ILE A 223 8.91 1.86 18.78
C ILE A 223 8.22 1.21 19.98
N GLU A 224 7.59 0.06 19.75
CA GLU A 224 6.93 -0.71 20.82
C GLU A 224 7.82 -1.84 21.34
N ALA A 225 7.47 -2.36 22.51
CA ALA A 225 8.21 -3.47 23.10
C ALA A 225 8.10 -4.75 22.24
N SER A 226 9.21 -5.47 22.11
CA SER A 226 9.25 -6.78 21.46
C SER A 226 8.19 -7.72 22.04
N GLY A 227 7.47 -8.42 21.16
CA GLY A 227 6.39 -9.34 21.55
C GLY A 227 5.04 -8.67 21.83
N TYR A 228 4.97 -7.35 21.73
CA TYR A 228 3.74 -6.55 21.83
C TYR A 228 3.53 -5.62 20.65
N ASP A 229 4.59 -5.34 19.88
CA ASP A 229 4.54 -4.44 18.74
C ASP A 229 3.40 -4.81 17.79
N SER A 230 2.50 -3.85 17.58
CA SER A 230 1.38 -3.99 16.65
C SER A 230 1.78 -3.74 15.20
N LEU A 231 2.88 -3.01 14.95
CA LEU A 231 3.39 -2.66 13.62
C LEU A 231 4.17 -3.82 12.98
N GLU A 232 5.04 -4.47 13.76
CA GLU A 232 5.55 -5.82 13.48
C GLU A 232 4.72 -6.79 14.32
N PRO A 233 3.64 -7.38 13.79
CA PRO A 233 2.56 -7.98 14.56
C PRO A 233 3.01 -9.21 15.35
N THR A 234 3.64 -8.95 16.50
CA THR A 234 4.36 -9.93 17.32
C THR A 234 3.64 -10.27 18.61
N TYR A 235 2.50 -9.60 18.88
CA TYR A 235 1.62 -9.98 19.96
C TYR A 235 1.05 -11.39 19.76
N SER A 236 0.87 -12.10 20.87
CA SER A 236 0.42 -13.50 20.83
C SER A 236 -1.05 -13.62 20.42
N CYS A 237 -1.32 -14.44 19.40
CA CYS A 237 -2.66 -14.69 18.89
C CYS A 237 -2.80 -16.14 18.39
N SER A 238 -3.24 -17.06 19.26
CA SER A 238 -3.28 -18.49 18.92
C SER A 238 -4.28 -18.80 17.81
N VAL A 239 -5.41 -18.10 17.77
CA VAL A 239 -6.40 -18.23 16.70
C VAL A 239 -5.79 -17.85 15.35
N SER A 240 -5.11 -16.72 15.25
CA SER A 240 -4.44 -16.32 14.00
C SER A 240 -3.40 -17.33 13.56
N SER A 241 -2.52 -17.76 14.48
CA SER A 241 -1.49 -18.77 14.20
C SER A 241 -2.10 -20.07 13.67
N ASN A 242 -3.18 -20.55 14.28
CA ASN A 242 -3.88 -21.76 13.85
C ASN A 242 -4.52 -21.61 12.46
N LEU A 243 -5.11 -20.44 12.17
CA LEU A 243 -5.69 -20.17 10.85
C LEU A 243 -4.62 -20.13 9.77
N PHE A 244 -3.53 -19.37 9.97
CA PHE A 244 -2.41 -19.34 9.02
C PHE A 244 -1.77 -20.72 8.83
N ASN A 245 -1.61 -21.51 9.90
CA ASN A 245 -1.12 -22.87 9.79
C ASN A 245 -2.07 -23.75 8.96
N SER A 246 -3.38 -23.60 9.14
CA SER A 246 -4.38 -24.35 8.39
C SER A 246 -4.47 -23.94 6.91
N ILE A 247 -4.14 -22.68 6.60
CA ILE A 247 -3.97 -22.21 5.22
C ILE A 247 -2.73 -22.87 4.62
N LYS A 248 -1.59 -22.80 5.30
CA LYS A 248 -0.28 -23.33 4.88
C LYS A 248 -0.08 -24.85 5.10
N SER A 249 -1.18 -25.59 5.27
CA SER A 249 -1.18 -27.06 5.35
C SER A 249 -2.41 -27.69 4.71
N GLY A 250 -3.29 -26.86 4.12
CA GLY A 250 -4.49 -27.31 3.45
C GLY A 250 -4.19 -28.00 2.12
N ARG A 251 -5.21 -28.66 1.55
CA ARG A 251 -5.10 -29.42 0.29
C ARG A 251 -4.45 -28.63 -0.85
N ASN A 252 -4.85 -27.37 -1.06
CA ASN A 252 -4.33 -26.56 -2.16
C ASN A 252 -2.87 -26.15 -1.94
N TRP A 253 -2.47 -25.87 -0.69
CA TRP A 253 -1.08 -25.62 -0.32
C TRP A 253 -0.22 -26.87 -0.56
N THR A 254 -0.67 -28.03 -0.09
CA THR A 254 0.06 -29.28 -0.36
C THR A 254 0.13 -29.58 -1.86
N ALA A 255 -0.92 -29.27 -2.63
CA ALA A 255 -0.94 -29.47 -4.07
C ALA A 255 0.06 -28.57 -4.80
N HIS A 256 0.25 -27.31 -4.39
CA HIS A 256 1.24 -26.43 -5.03
C HIS A 256 2.67 -26.88 -4.75
N LEU A 257 2.98 -27.27 -3.50
CA LEU A 257 4.29 -27.84 -3.16
C LEU A 257 4.56 -29.14 -3.94
N THR A 258 3.54 -29.98 -4.09
CA THR A 258 3.64 -31.21 -4.89
C THR A 258 3.91 -30.89 -6.36
N ALA A 259 3.20 -29.92 -6.94
CA ALA A 259 3.41 -29.50 -8.32
C ALA A 259 4.84 -28.97 -8.56
N ALA A 260 5.42 -28.30 -7.56
CA ALA A 260 6.76 -27.71 -7.64
C ALA A 260 7.91 -28.67 -7.24
N THR A 261 7.64 -29.96 -7.02
CA THR A 261 8.67 -30.93 -6.55
C THR A 261 9.89 -30.99 -7.47
N SER A 262 9.70 -30.92 -8.79
CA SER A 262 10.82 -30.91 -9.75
C SER A 262 11.68 -29.65 -9.64
N LEU A 263 11.05 -28.50 -9.38
CA LEU A 263 11.75 -27.24 -9.17
C LEU A 263 12.57 -27.28 -7.88
N TYR A 264 11.97 -27.75 -6.77
CA TYR A 264 12.70 -27.96 -5.51
C TYR A 264 13.93 -28.86 -5.69
N SER A 265 13.77 -30.03 -6.33
CA SER A 265 14.91 -30.92 -6.59
C SER A 265 16.01 -30.27 -7.42
N THR A 266 15.66 -29.38 -8.34
CA THR A 266 16.63 -28.64 -9.17
C THR A 266 17.36 -27.60 -8.32
N LEU A 267 16.61 -26.82 -7.54
CA LEU A 267 17.14 -25.80 -6.65
C LEU A 267 18.04 -26.40 -5.57
N ASP A 268 17.63 -27.49 -4.91
CA ASP A 268 18.42 -28.20 -3.90
C ASP A 268 19.75 -28.72 -4.46
N ASN A 269 19.72 -29.30 -5.67
CA ASN A 269 20.92 -29.79 -6.32
C ASN A 269 21.91 -28.65 -6.64
N ILE A 270 21.42 -27.44 -6.91
CA ILE A 270 22.25 -26.27 -7.18
C ILE A 270 22.73 -25.60 -5.88
N SER A 271 21.84 -25.39 -4.93
CA SER A 271 22.07 -24.66 -3.69
C SER A 271 22.82 -25.47 -2.63
N GLY A 272 22.73 -26.80 -2.69
CA GLY A 272 23.19 -27.69 -1.62
C GLY A 272 22.26 -27.75 -0.41
N VAL A 273 21.07 -27.15 -0.49
CA VAL A 273 20.02 -27.26 0.53
C VAL A 273 19.58 -28.71 0.68
N SER A 274 19.33 -29.15 1.92
CA SER A 274 18.81 -30.48 2.18
C SER A 274 17.35 -30.59 1.70
N PRO A 275 16.97 -31.65 0.97
CA PRO A 275 15.56 -31.90 0.58
C PRO A 275 14.60 -32.09 1.77
N THR A 276 15.13 -32.22 3.00
CA THR A 276 14.34 -32.32 4.24
C THR A 276 14.41 -31.04 5.08
N ASP A 277 15.01 -29.97 4.58
CA ASP A 277 15.05 -28.69 5.28
C ASP A 277 13.65 -28.08 5.32
N SER A 278 13.07 -28.01 6.52
CA SER A 278 11.69 -27.53 6.69
C SER A 278 11.52 -26.05 6.43
N GLY A 279 12.59 -25.24 6.49
CA GLY A 279 12.51 -23.81 6.16
C GLY A 279 12.38 -23.61 4.65
N PHE A 280 13.29 -24.24 3.89
CA PHE A 280 13.31 -24.14 2.43
C PHE A 280 12.15 -24.89 1.74
N HIS A 281 11.57 -25.90 2.38
CA HIS A 281 10.52 -26.74 1.77
C HIS A 281 9.12 -26.50 2.34
N ALA A 282 8.94 -25.54 3.25
CA ALA A 282 7.60 -25.12 3.70
C ALA A 282 6.92 -24.17 2.72
N SER A 283 7.71 -23.40 1.94
CA SER A 283 7.26 -22.39 0.98
C SER A 283 8.41 -22.01 0.04
N PHE A 284 8.17 -21.18 -0.96
CA PHE A 284 9.22 -20.58 -1.80
C PHE A 284 9.89 -19.37 -1.15
N ASP A 285 9.53 -18.99 0.09
CA ASP A 285 10.05 -17.79 0.77
C ASP A 285 11.58 -17.66 0.71
N HIS A 286 12.30 -18.71 1.14
CA HIS A 286 13.75 -18.67 1.20
C HIS A 286 14.39 -18.56 -0.20
N TYR A 287 13.91 -19.36 -1.15
CA TYR A 287 14.41 -19.31 -2.52
C TYR A 287 14.07 -17.97 -3.21
N TYR A 288 12.88 -17.44 -2.98
CA TYR A 288 12.45 -16.17 -3.51
C TYR A 288 13.30 -15.02 -2.96
N ASP A 289 13.43 -14.89 -1.63
CA ASP A 289 14.22 -13.83 -1.01
C ASP A 289 15.68 -13.91 -1.47
N ASN A 290 16.26 -15.10 -1.53
CA ASN A 290 17.63 -15.31 -1.98
C ASN A 290 17.86 -14.84 -3.42
N LEU A 291 17.07 -15.35 -4.37
CA LEU A 291 17.27 -15.07 -5.79
C LEU A 291 16.90 -13.63 -6.13
N SER A 292 15.76 -13.14 -5.60
CA SER A 292 15.27 -11.79 -5.89
C SER A 292 16.19 -10.72 -5.30
N ALA A 293 16.75 -10.93 -4.10
CA ALA A 293 17.73 -10.01 -3.52
C ALA A 293 19.00 -9.96 -4.36
N ARG A 294 19.52 -11.09 -4.88
CA ARG A 294 20.70 -11.06 -5.78
C ARG A 294 20.43 -10.20 -7.00
N GLN A 295 19.32 -10.44 -7.68
CA GLN A 295 19.00 -9.74 -8.91
C GLN A 295 18.79 -8.24 -8.67
N CYS A 296 18.14 -7.85 -7.57
CA CYS A 296 17.99 -6.44 -7.22
C CYS A 296 19.30 -5.70 -6.93
N HIS A 297 20.38 -6.43 -6.66
CA HIS A 297 21.72 -5.89 -6.44
C HIS A 297 22.68 -6.18 -7.61
N GLY A 298 22.16 -6.62 -8.77
CA GLY A 298 22.98 -6.96 -9.93
C GLY A 298 23.98 -8.11 -9.68
N LYS A 299 23.74 -8.93 -8.64
CA LYS A 299 24.57 -10.09 -8.32
C LYS A 299 24.15 -11.29 -9.19
N PRO A 300 25.10 -12.16 -9.58
CA PRO A 300 24.79 -13.29 -10.45
C PRO A 300 23.89 -14.30 -9.73
N LEU A 301 23.03 -14.97 -10.49
CA LEU A 301 22.30 -16.12 -10.00
C LEU A 301 23.27 -17.26 -9.63
N PRO A 302 22.94 -18.08 -8.62
CA PRO A 302 23.88 -19.05 -8.04
C PRO A 302 24.13 -20.25 -8.97
N CYS A 303 25.34 -20.80 -8.88
CA CYS A 303 25.74 -22.04 -9.53
C CYS A 303 26.11 -23.09 -8.49
N LYS A 304 25.94 -24.37 -8.85
CA LYS A 304 26.34 -25.49 -8.01
C LYS A 304 27.83 -25.43 -7.74
N LEU A 305 28.19 -25.50 -6.46
CA LEU A 305 29.58 -25.58 -6.03
C LEU A 305 30.09 -27.02 -6.14
N VAL A 306 31.21 -27.20 -6.84
CA VAL A 306 31.96 -28.45 -6.92
C VAL A 306 33.37 -28.16 -6.41
N ASN A 307 33.75 -28.78 -5.30
CA ASN A 307 35.02 -28.52 -4.60
C ASN A 307 35.24 -27.03 -4.27
N GLY A 308 34.16 -26.33 -3.88
CA GLY A 308 34.21 -24.90 -3.52
C GLY A 308 34.25 -23.93 -4.70
N VAL A 309 34.11 -24.40 -5.94
CA VAL A 309 34.13 -23.57 -7.15
C VAL A 309 32.82 -23.70 -7.92
N ASN A 310 32.34 -22.61 -8.52
CA ASN A 310 31.17 -22.62 -9.39
C ASN A 310 31.34 -23.61 -10.55
N SER A 311 30.39 -24.51 -10.70
CA SER A 311 30.19 -25.31 -11.92
C SER A 311 29.37 -24.55 -12.96
N THR A 312 29.08 -25.19 -14.09
CA THR A 312 28.20 -24.66 -15.13
C THR A 312 26.72 -25.00 -14.91
N THR A 313 26.38 -25.73 -13.84
CA THR A 313 24.99 -26.00 -13.46
C THR A 313 24.49 -24.87 -12.57
N CYS A 314 23.73 -23.95 -13.15
CA CYS A 314 23.32 -22.72 -12.48
C CYS A 314 21.79 -22.56 -12.50
N VAL A 315 21.29 -21.74 -11.57
CA VAL A 315 19.96 -21.16 -11.69
C VAL A 315 20.01 -20.20 -12.87
N ASP A 316 19.29 -20.51 -13.94
CA ASP A 316 19.07 -19.58 -15.04
C ASP A 316 17.84 -18.69 -14.78
N GLN A 317 17.58 -17.74 -15.68
CA GLN A 317 16.46 -16.81 -15.51
C GLN A 317 15.10 -17.53 -15.50
N SER A 318 14.94 -18.62 -16.26
CA SER A 318 13.66 -19.33 -16.32
C SER A 318 13.32 -19.99 -14.98
N ILE A 319 14.34 -20.55 -14.30
CA ILE A 319 14.22 -21.12 -12.96
C ILE A 319 13.91 -20.01 -11.93
N ALA A 320 14.62 -18.88 -12.00
CA ALA A 320 14.37 -17.74 -11.12
C ALA A 320 12.94 -17.17 -11.30
N ASP A 321 12.49 -17.03 -12.54
CA ASP A 321 11.15 -16.55 -12.87
C ASP A 321 10.06 -17.50 -12.36
N GLU A 322 10.29 -18.83 -12.41
CA GLU A 322 9.36 -19.80 -11.81
C GLU A 322 9.27 -19.66 -10.29
N VAL A 323 10.40 -19.47 -9.61
CA VAL A 323 10.43 -19.15 -8.16
C VAL A 323 9.64 -17.87 -7.88
N TYR A 324 9.79 -16.83 -8.69
CA TYR A 324 9.07 -15.58 -8.49
C TYR A 324 7.57 -15.72 -8.71
N ARG A 325 7.14 -16.45 -9.74
CA ARG A 325 5.70 -16.75 -9.93
C ARG A 325 5.14 -17.49 -8.72
N LEU A 326 5.85 -18.50 -8.22
CA LEU A 326 5.41 -19.29 -7.07
C LEU A 326 5.36 -18.49 -5.76
N GLY A 327 6.35 -17.65 -5.45
CA GLY A 327 6.28 -16.81 -4.26
C GLY A 327 5.14 -15.78 -4.31
N ASN A 328 4.83 -15.24 -5.49
CA ASN A 328 3.67 -14.36 -5.66
C ASN A 328 2.34 -15.12 -5.52
N TYR A 329 2.25 -16.33 -6.08
CA TYR A 329 1.12 -17.24 -5.86
C TYR A 329 0.91 -17.54 -4.38
N GLU A 330 1.99 -17.84 -3.64
CA GLU A 330 1.93 -18.14 -2.21
C GLU A 330 1.41 -16.96 -1.40
N TYR A 331 1.87 -15.74 -1.68
CA TYR A 331 1.36 -14.52 -1.01
C TYR A 331 -0.10 -14.25 -1.34
N SER A 332 -0.52 -14.45 -2.61
CA SER A 332 -1.94 -14.38 -2.95
C SER A 332 -2.74 -15.41 -2.15
N TYR A 333 -2.26 -16.65 -2.09
CA TYR A 333 -2.96 -17.75 -1.44
C TYR A 333 -3.11 -17.53 0.07
N ILE A 334 -2.00 -17.19 0.74
CA ILE A 334 -1.96 -17.01 2.20
C ILE A 334 -2.88 -15.87 2.63
N TYR A 335 -2.83 -14.75 1.92
CA TYR A 335 -3.41 -13.49 2.39
C TYR A 335 -4.75 -13.14 1.71
N ARG A 336 -5.11 -13.74 0.58
CA ARG A 336 -6.36 -13.43 -0.11
C ARG A 336 -7.16 -14.63 -0.60
N ASP A 337 -6.57 -15.66 -1.17
CA ASP A 337 -7.36 -16.71 -1.87
C ASP A 337 -8.06 -17.70 -0.93
N ASP A 338 -7.50 -17.97 0.26
CA ASP A 338 -8.17 -18.80 1.26
C ASP A 338 -9.19 -17.97 2.07
N PRO A 339 -10.45 -18.41 2.24
CA PRO A 339 -11.46 -17.67 3.00
C PRO A 339 -11.08 -17.38 4.47
N ARG A 340 -10.17 -18.17 5.04
CA ARG A 340 -9.69 -17.97 6.41
C ARG A 340 -8.73 -16.77 6.54
N SER A 341 -8.21 -16.26 5.43
CA SER A 341 -7.21 -15.18 5.40
C SER A 341 -7.69 -13.90 6.08
N LEU A 342 -8.95 -13.50 5.90
CA LEU A 342 -9.49 -12.29 6.54
C LEU A 342 -9.50 -12.41 8.06
N ALA A 343 -9.99 -13.53 8.60
CA ALA A 343 -10.00 -13.78 10.04
C ALA A 343 -8.57 -13.90 10.60
N ALA A 344 -7.67 -14.58 9.89
CA ALA A 344 -6.27 -14.72 10.27
C ALA A 344 -5.56 -13.36 10.36
N SER A 345 -5.72 -12.52 9.33
CA SER A 345 -5.07 -11.20 9.24
C SER A 345 -5.71 -10.17 10.16
N SER A 346 -7.04 -10.12 10.28
CA SER A 346 -7.71 -9.18 11.17
C SER A 346 -7.42 -9.44 12.64
N THR A 347 -7.16 -10.68 13.03
CA THR A 347 -6.72 -11.01 14.40
C THR A 347 -5.23 -10.82 14.61
N ALA A 348 -4.38 -11.06 13.61
CA ALA A 348 -2.94 -10.79 13.69
C ALA A 348 -2.56 -9.30 13.61
N TYR A 349 -3.38 -8.48 12.94
CA TYR A 349 -3.05 -7.07 12.68
C TYR A 349 -4.10 -6.11 13.25
N GLY A 350 -5.06 -6.64 14.01
CA GLY A 350 -6.20 -5.89 14.50
C GLY A 350 -5.86 -4.79 15.49
N VAL A 351 -4.77 -4.94 16.25
CA VAL A 351 -4.29 -3.88 17.17
C VAL A 351 -3.87 -2.64 16.38
N TRP A 352 -3.05 -2.79 15.34
CA TRP A 352 -2.65 -1.68 14.47
C TRP A 352 -3.84 -1.05 13.73
N ILE A 353 -4.81 -1.85 13.28
CA ILE A 353 -6.06 -1.32 12.70
C ILE A 353 -6.85 -0.51 13.74
N GLY A 354 -6.90 -0.98 14.98
CA GLY A 354 -7.50 -0.24 16.09
C GLY A 354 -6.81 1.09 16.36
N GLU A 355 -5.47 1.13 16.27
CA GLU A 355 -4.67 2.35 16.39
C GLU A 355 -4.96 3.33 15.24
N LEU A 356 -4.89 2.88 13.98
CA LEU A 356 -5.22 3.68 12.79
C LEU A 356 -6.59 4.37 12.94
N THR A 357 -7.62 3.59 13.27
CA THR A 357 -8.98 4.16 13.42
C THR A 357 -9.08 5.08 14.64
N THR A 358 -8.31 4.82 15.70
CA THR A 358 -8.23 5.70 16.88
C THR A 358 -7.52 7.01 16.56
N HIS A 359 -6.45 7.00 15.76
CA HIS A 359 -5.76 8.20 15.29
C HIS A 359 -6.71 9.11 14.51
N ILE A 360 -7.45 8.54 13.55
CA ILE A 360 -8.46 9.27 12.77
C ILE A 360 -9.50 9.91 13.68
N ARG A 361 -10.06 9.16 14.65
CA ARG A 361 -11.04 9.70 15.61
C ARG A 361 -10.45 10.78 16.49
N ASN A 362 -9.21 10.61 16.96
CA ASN A 362 -8.52 11.60 17.79
C ASN A 362 -8.25 12.90 17.05
N PHE A 363 -7.85 12.81 15.78
CA PHE A 363 -7.71 13.98 14.91
C PHE A 363 -9.05 14.71 14.74
N ILE A 364 -10.13 14.00 14.37
CA ILE A 364 -11.46 14.59 14.17
C ILE A 364 -12.00 15.24 15.45
N ASN A 365 -11.74 14.63 16.61
CA ASN A 365 -12.17 15.14 17.91
C ASN A 365 -11.26 16.26 18.46
N GLY A 366 -10.15 16.59 17.79
CA GLY A 366 -9.20 17.60 18.25
C GLY A 366 -8.39 17.18 19.47
N THR A 367 -8.29 15.88 19.76
CA THR A 367 -7.47 15.35 20.86
C THR A 367 -6.04 15.00 20.43
N SER A 368 -5.75 15.06 19.12
CA SER A 368 -4.40 14.97 18.58
C SER A 368 -4.16 16.08 17.54
N ASN A 369 -2.98 16.69 17.60
CA ASN A 369 -2.51 17.68 16.61
C ASN A 369 -1.66 17.05 15.50
N VAL A 370 -1.42 15.74 15.56
CA VAL A 370 -0.67 15.01 14.53
C VAL A 370 -1.54 14.86 13.29
N VAL A 371 -1.09 15.40 12.16
CA VAL A 371 -1.80 15.33 10.86
C VAL A 371 -1.17 14.30 9.93
N TYR A 372 0.10 13.94 10.15
CA TYR A 372 0.82 12.96 9.36
C TYR A 372 1.49 11.91 10.24
N ARG A 373 1.22 10.63 9.96
CA ARG A 373 1.90 9.50 10.59
C ARG A 373 2.57 8.63 9.56
N HIS A 374 3.79 8.19 9.85
CA HIS A 374 4.55 7.30 8.99
C HIS A 374 5.02 6.08 9.77
N ASN A 375 4.58 4.91 9.32
CA ASN A 375 4.93 3.63 9.92
C ASN A 375 5.86 2.84 8.97
N VAL A 376 7.05 2.49 9.41
CA VAL A 376 8.00 1.66 8.66
C VAL A 376 7.93 0.22 9.17
N ALA A 377 7.57 -0.71 8.29
CA ALA A 377 7.18 -2.08 8.64
C ALA A 377 7.81 -3.11 7.68
N HIS A 378 7.18 -4.29 7.61
CA HIS A 378 7.62 -5.45 6.84
C HIS A 378 6.58 -5.85 5.78
N ASP A 379 6.99 -6.69 4.84
CA ASP A 379 6.07 -7.34 3.88
C ASP A 379 4.96 -8.11 4.59
N GLY A 380 5.25 -8.77 5.70
CA GLY A 380 4.26 -9.45 6.53
C GLY A 380 3.21 -8.51 7.13
N SER A 381 3.59 -7.28 7.50
CA SER A 381 2.67 -6.24 8.00
C SER A 381 1.79 -5.73 6.87
N ILE A 382 2.41 -5.35 5.74
CA ILE A 382 1.71 -4.88 4.54
C ILE A 382 0.74 -5.95 4.02
N SER A 383 1.15 -7.21 3.95
CA SER A 383 0.31 -8.31 3.44
C SER A 383 -0.92 -8.57 4.30
N ARG A 384 -0.79 -8.51 5.63
CA ARG A 384 -1.93 -8.63 6.55
C ARG A 384 -2.87 -7.43 6.42
N LEU A 385 -2.32 -6.22 6.26
CA LEU A 385 -3.14 -5.04 6.01
C LEU A 385 -3.92 -5.15 4.70
N LEU A 386 -3.25 -5.53 3.60
CA LEU A 386 -3.89 -5.75 2.29
C LEU A 386 -4.93 -6.88 2.33
N SER A 387 -4.69 -7.92 3.14
CA SER A 387 -5.67 -8.97 3.43
C SER A 387 -6.92 -8.42 4.08
N VAL A 388 -6.77 -7.57 5.11
CA VAL A 388 -7.90 -6.92 5.80
C VAL A 388 -8.60 -5.92 4.88
N LEU A 389 -7.87 -5.17 4.05
CA LEU A 389 -8.47 -4.30 3.03
C LEU A 389 -9.11 -5.09 1.88
N GLN A 390 -9.00 -6.42 1.89
CA GLN A 390 -9.47 -7.33 0.86
C GLN A 390 -9.00 -6.94 -0.55
N LEU A 391 -7.71 -6.62 -0.68
CA LEU A 391 -7.08 -6.23 -1.95
C LEU A 391 -7.46 -7.21 -3.07
N ASP A 392 -7.85 -6.67 -4.22
CA ASP A 392 -8.41 -7.43 -5.33
C ASP A 392 -7.37 -8.28 -6.08
N VAL A 393 -6.11 -7.85 -6.12
CA VAL A 393 -4.99 -8.61 -6.71
C VAL A 393 -3.80 -8.55 -5.76
N MET A 394 -3.50 -9.69 -5.13
CA MET A 394 -2.42 -9.83 -4.16
C MET A 394 -1.18 -10.45 -4.81
N VAL A 395 -0.03 -9.89 -4.44
CA VAL A 395 1.32 -10.33 -4.81
C VAL A 395 2.20 -10.10 -3.60
N TRP A 396 3.42 -10.65 -3.59
CA TRP A 396 4.35 -10.34 -2.51
C TRP A 396 4.66 -8.83 -2.53
N PRO A 397 4.42 -8.07 -1.44
CA PRO A 397 4.77 -6.66 -1.39
C PRO A 397 6.28 -6.45 -1.59
N GLY A 398 6.69 -5.84 -2.71
CA GLY A 398 8.10 -5.55 -2.99
C GLY A 398 8.73 -4.52 -2.05
N MET A 399 10.03 -4.29 -2.20
CA MET A 399 10.79 -3.36 -1.37
C MET A 399 10.20 -1.95 -1.48
N GLY A 400 10.05 -1.25 -0.35
CA GLY A 400 9.45 0.08 -0.31
C GLY A 400 7.95 0.13 -0.62
N SER A 401 7.24 -1.00 -0.70
CA SER A 401 5.79 -0.99 -0.95
C SER A 401 5.05 -0.23 0.14
N GLU A 402 4.03 0.55 -0.22
CA GLU A 402 3.28 1.37 0.75
C GLU A 402 1.76 1.28 0.60
N VAL A 403 1.07 1.49 1.72
CA VAL A 403 -0.35 1.80 1.79
C VAL A 403 -0.52 3.18 2.44
N VAL A 404 -1.27 4.06 1.80
CA VAL A 404 -1.53 5.42 2.32
C VAL A 404 -3.01 5.63 2.58
N PHE A 405 -3.36 6.01 3.80
CA PHE A 405 -4.71 6.41 4.20
C PHE A 405 -4.81 7.93 4.21
N GLU A 406 -5.70 8.48 3.40
CA GLU A 406 -5.94 9.91 3.30
C GLU A 406 -7.37 10.24 3.74
N LEU A 407 -7.51 11.09 4.75
CA LEU A 407 -8.79 11.59 5.24
C LEU A 407 -9.10 12.95 4.63
N TYR A 408 -10.24 13.06 3.98
CA TYR A 408 -10.74 14.29 3.39
C TYR A 408 -12.01 14.76 4.08
N LYS A 409 -12.21 16.08 4.08
CA LYS A 409 -13.48 16.71 4.44
C LYS A 409 -14.07 17.37 3.21
N LYS A 410 -15.35 17.13 2.94
CA LYS A 410 -16.06 17.76 1.83
C LYS A 410 -16.65 19.11 2.24
N ASP A 411 -16.32 20.16 1.51
CA ASP A 411 -16.92 21.49 1.69
C ASP A 411 -18.37 21.48 1.20
N THR A 412 -19.33 21.47 2.13
CA THR A 412 -20.77 21.50 1.83
C THR A 412 -21.26 22.86 1.31
N THR A 413 -20.38 23.85 1.18
CA THR A 413 -20.67 25.21 0.72
C THR A 413 -20.42 25.45 -0.76
N THR A 414 -19.90 24.46 -1.50
CA THR A 414 -19.72 24.60 -2.96
C THR A 414 -20.98 24.11 -3.67
N PRO A 415 -21.78 24.99 -4.30
CA PRO A 415 -22.93 24.54 -5.08
C PRO A 415 -22.45 23.64 -6.22
N THR A 416 -23.06 22.46 -6.32
CA THR A 416 -22.84 21.47 -7.38
C THR A 416 -22.95 22.14 -8.75
N THR A 417 -21.83 22.53 -9.35
CA THR A 417 -21.81 22.92 -10.76
C THR A 417 -21.95 21.64 -11.57
N THR A 418 -23.17 21.31 -11.94
CA THR A 418 -23.47 20.26 -12.92
C THR A 418 -22.71 20.60 -14.19
N ALA A 419 -21.67 19.83 -14.51
CA ALA A 419 -20.95 19.97 -15.77
C ALA A 419 -21.94 19.73 -16.92
N SER A 420 -22.24 20.77 -17.70
CA SER A 420 -23.09 20.62 -18.88
C SER A 420 -22.31 19.89 -19.96
N VAL A 421 -22.73 18.67 -20.28
CA VAL A 421 -22.20 17.92 -21.43
C VAL A 421 -22.63 18.63 -22.71
N MET A 422 -21.66 19.06 -23.51
CA MET A 422 -21.89 19.69 -24.81
C MET A 422 -22.13 18.64 -25.90
N ALA A 423 -23.10 18.88 -26.78
CA ALA A 423 -23.28 18.08 -27.99
C ALA A 423 -22.17 18.38 -29.03
N PRO A 424 -21.57 17.37 -29.70
CA PRO A 424 -20.38 17.53 -30.56
C PRO A 424 -20.61 18.26 -31.89
N THR A 425 -21.83 18.70 -32.22
CA THR A 425 -22.19 19.28 -33.53
C THR A 425 -22.56 20.77 -33.49
N CYS A 426 -22.30 21.46 -32.38
CA CYS A 426 -22.71 22.86 -32.19
C CYS A 426 -21.60 23.89 -32.45
N ASN A 427 -21.89 24.89 -33.29
CA ASN A 427 -20.97 25.99 -33.58
C ASN A 427 -20.95 27.01 -32.41
N HIS A 428 -19.75 27.33 -31.89
CA HIS A 428 -19.53 28.26 -30.78
C HIS A 428 -19.70 29.74 -31.18
N ASP A 429 -20.91 30.14 -31.54
CA ASP A 429 -21.25 31.55 -31.72
C ASP A 429 -21.36 32.28 -30.36
N ASN A 430 -21.51 33.61 -30.41
CA ASN A 430 -21.58 34.44 -29.21
C ASN A 430 -22.81 34.12 -28.33
N CYS A 431 -23.88 33.58 -28.93
CA CYS A 431 -25.08 33.17 -28.21
C CYS A 431 -24.81 31.92 -27.38
N LEU A 432 -24.33 30.85 -28.03
CA LEU A 432 -24.02 29.58 -27.37
C LEU A 432 -22.94 29.75 -26.30
N ARG A 433 -21.91 30.57 -26.55
CA ARG A 433 -20.88 30.89 -25.54
C ARG A 433 -21.47 31.56 -24.30
N GLN A 434 -22.45 32.46 -24.46
CA GLN A 434 -23.11 33.11 -23.33
C GLN A 434 -24.00 32.13 -22.56
N VAL A 435 -24.75 31.27 -23.28
CA VAL A 435 -25.60 30.23 -22.69
C VAL A 435 -24.77 29.21 -21.90
N ILE A 436 -23.61 28.80 -22.41
CA ILE A 436 -22.66 27.92 -21.70
C ILE A 436 -22.09 28.61 -20.45
N ARG A 437 -21.69 29.89 -20.56
CA ARG A 437 -21.17 30.66 -19.42
C ARG A 437 -22.19 30.86 -18.30
N GLN A 438 -23.48 30.83 -18.64
CA GLN A 438 -24.60 30.99 -17.72
C GLN A 438 -25.34 29.65 -17.52
N SER A 439 -24.59 28.55 -17.42
CA SER A 439 -25.10 27.17 -17.43
C SER A 439 -26.22 26.92 -16.40
N ALA A 440 -26.15 27.51 -15.20
CA ALA A 440 -27.19 27.38 -14.19
C ALA A 440 -28.52 28.02 -14.61
N SER A 441 -28.47 29.21 -15.21
CA SER A 441 -29.66 29.87 -15.77
C SER A 441 -30.16 29.15 -17.03
N ALA A 442 -29.25 28.68 -17.87
CA ALA A 442 -29.57 27.89 -19.06
C ALA A 442 -30.26 26.57 -18.69
N SER A 443 -29.81 25.84 -17.66
CA SER A 443 -30.44 24.59 -17.22
C SER A 443 -31.86 24.77 -16.72
N ALA A 444 -32.21 25.94 -16.18
CA ALA A 444 -33.56 26.25 -15.73
C ALA A 444 -34.51 26.64 -16.88
N VAL A 445 -33.97 27.23 -17.95
CA VAL A 445 -34.78 27.82 -19.03
C VAL A 445 -34.83 26.94 -20.28
N CYS A 446 -33.72 26.34 -20.69
CA CYS A 446 -33.61 25.59 -21.94
C CYS A 446 -34.55 24.39 -22.10
N PRO A 447 -34.95 23.64 -21.05
CA PRO A 447 -35.90 22.53 -21.19
C PRO A 447 -37.28 22.93 -21.72
N THR A 448 -37.69 24.18 -21.50
CA THR A 448 -39.03 24.68 -21.87
C THR A 448 -38.98 25.77 -22.94
N TYR A 449 -37.78 26.18 -23.38
CA TYR A 449 -37.60 27.29 -24.29
C TYR A 449 -37.66 26.85 -25.76
N THR A 450 -38.80 27.08 -26.41
CA THR A 450 -38.98 26.89 -27.86
C THR A 450 -39.31 28.23 -28.52
N ALA A 451 -38.66 28.51 -29.66
CA ALA A 451 -38.85 29.78 -30.38
C ALA A 451 -40.30 30.00 -30.88
N THR A 452 -41.11 28.93 -30.92
CA THR A 452 -42.53 28.97 -31.25
C THR A 452 -43.44 29.30 -30.05
N ALA A 453 -43.00 29.05 -28.82
CA ALA A 453 -43.77 29.32 -27.60
C ALA A 453 -43.31 30.58 -26.85
N VAL A 454 -42.05 30.99 -27.01
CA VAL A 454 -41.44 32.11 -26.27
C VAL A 454 -40.77 33.07 -27.24
N THR A 455 -41.25 34.32 -27.29
CA THR A 455 -40.70 35.37 -28.16
C THR A 455 -39.71 36.29 -27.43
N SER A 456 -39.66 36.24 -26.10
CA SER A 456 -38.76 37.06 -25.28
C SER A 456 -37.38 36.40 -25.12
N ILE A 457 -36.33 37.22 -25.20
CA ILE A 457 -34.94 36.77 -24.97
C ILE A 457 -34.67 36.84 -23.45
N PRO A 458 -34.30 35.73 -22.79
CA PRO A 458 -33.92 35.74 -21.39
C PRO A 458 -32.72 36.66 -21.16
N THR A 459 -32.68 37.35 -20.03
CA THR A 459 -31.60 38.29 -19.68
C THR A 459 -30.21 37.64 -19.69
N PHE A 460 -30.11 36.36 -19.29
CA PHE A 460 -28.85 35.61 -19.33
C PHE A 460 -28.35 35.30 -20.76
N ALA A 461 -29.23 35.41 -21.77
CA ALA A 461 -28.98 35.09 -23.17
C ALA A 461 -29.13 36.33 -24.09
N SER A 462 -28.94 37.53 -23.54
CA SER A 462 -29.14 38.81 -24.22
C SER A 462 -28.33 38.98 -25.51
N ASN A 463 -27.15 38.35 -25.64
CA ASN A 463 -26.32 38.41 -26.84
C ASN A 463 -26.80 37.46 -27.95
N CYS A 464 -27.85 36.68 -27.72
CA CYS A 464 -28.44 35.83 -28.75
C CYS A 464 -29.20 36.62 -29.81
N GLY A 465 -29.70 37.82 -29.50
CA GLY A 465 -30.32 38.72 -30.48
C GLY A 465 -31.67 38.27 -31.06
N SER A 466 -32.07 37.00 -30.91
CA SER A 466 -33.42 36.52 -31.21
C SER A 466 -33.79 35.26 -30.40
N ALA A 467 -35.09 35.04 -30.19
CA ALA A 467 -35.59 33.83 -29.54
C ALA A 467 -35.22 32.54 -30.31
N ALA A 468 -35.14 32.62 -31.64
CA ALA A 468 -34.67 31.50 -32.47
C ALA A 468 -33.22 31.09 -32.14
N LYS A 469 -32.35 32.07 -31.90
CA LYS A 469 -30.95 31.81 -31.51
C LYS A 469 -30.83 31.26 -30.09
N VAL A 470 -31.65 31.74 -29.15
CA VAL A 470 -31.71 31.16 -27.79
C VAL A 470 -32.19 29.71 -27.83
N SER A 471 -33.24 29.41 -28.61
CA SER A 471 -33.76 28.04 -28.77
C SER A 471 -32.72 27.12 -29.43
N SER A 472 -32.00 27.62 -30.44
CA SER A 472 -30.87 26.89 -31.04
C SER A 472 -29.74 26.64 -30.04
N ALA A 473 -29.33 27.62 -29.24
CA ALA A 473 -28.32 27.43 -28.21
C ALA A 473 -28.79 26.46 -27.11
N CYS A 474 -30.07 26.50 -26.74
CA CYS A 474 -30.68 25.58 -25.79
C CYS A 474 -30.72 24.13 -26.30
N SER A 475 -30.86 23.91 -27.61
CA SER A 475 -30.72 22.56 -28.19
C SER A 475 -29.29 22.01 -28.15
N CYS A 476 -28.29 22.85 -27.89
CA CYS A 476 -26.87 22.48 -27.82
C CYS A 476 -26.37 22.16 -26.39
N VAL A 477 -27.13 22.53 -25.36
CA VAL A 477 -26.87 22.18 -23.95
C VAL A 477 -27.79 21.02 -23.58
N VAL A 478 -27.26 19.81 -23.51
CA VAL A 478 -28.03 18.60 -23.20
C VAL A 478 -28.50 18.65 -21.74
N THR A 479 -29.80 18.71 -21.51
CA THR A 479 -30.40 18.21 -20.27
C THR A 479 -30.72 16.72 -20.48
N PRO A 480 -30.15 15.79 -19.69
CA PRO A 480 -30.57 14.40 -19.77
C PRO A 480 -32.04 14.29 -19.37
N THR A 481 -32.90 13.94 -20.32
CA THR A 481 -34.23 13.39 -20.05
C THR A 481 -34.02 12.09 -19.25
N PRO A 482 -34.76 11.85 -18.16
CA PRO A 482 -34.65 10.61 -17.40
C PRO A 482 -35.24 9.47 -18.23
N THR A 483 -34.45 8.86 -19.09
CA THR A 483 -34.74 7.53 -19.60
C THR A 483 -34.57 6.58 -18.43
N SER A 484 -35.59 5.77 -18.12
CA SER A 484 -35.63 4.79 -17.04
C SER A 484 -34.65 3.63 -17.26
N THR A 485 -33.37 3.95 -17.31
CA THR A 485 -32.26 3.04 -17.15
C THR A 485 -31.77 3.28 -15.73
N ALA A 486 -31.72 2.21 -14.94
CA ALA A 486 -31.39 2.23 -13.52
C ALA A 486 -30.39 3.35 -13.18
N ALA A 487 -30.84 4.31 -12.38
CA ALA A 487 -29.96 5.33 -11.84
C ALA A 487 -28.72 4.63 -11.25
N PRO A 488 -27.49 5.13 -11.48
CA PRO A 488 -26.39 4.70 -10.65
C PRO A 488 -26.82 4.98 -9.22
N THR A 489 -26.84 3.94 -8.38
CA THR A 489 -27.14 4.06 -6.96
C THR A 489 -26.37 5.28 -6.44
N PRO A 490 -27.04 6.28 -5.83
CA PRO A 490 -26.34 7.45 -5.34
C PRO A 490 -25.23 6.97 -4.40
N THR A 491 -23.98 7.33 -4.72
CA THR A 491 -22.86 7.05 -3.83
C THR A 491 -23.25 7.59 -2.46
N PRO A 492 -23.28 6.74 -1.41
CA PRO A 492 -23.80 7.15 -0.11
C PRO A 492 -23.03 8.39 0.36
N SER A 493 -23.75 9.45 0.71
CA SER A 493 -23.14 10.66 1.26
C SER A 493 -22.70 10.40 2.70
N SER A 494 -21.48 10.82 3.07
CA SER A 494 -21.02 10.74 4.46
C SER A 494 -21.85 11.66 5.37
N ALA A 495 -22.29 11.13 6.51
CA ALA A 495 -23.04 11.88 7.50
C ALA A 495 -22.16 12.89 8.27
N SER A 496 -20.90 12.55 8.52
CA SER A 496 -19.92 13.46 9.14
C SER A 496 -19.27 14.43 8.16
N GLY A 497 -19.45 14.21 6.85
CA GLY A 497 -18.81 14.96 5.78
C GLY A 497 -17.34 14.56 5.55
N TYR A 498 -16.88 13.48 6.18
CA TYR A 498 -15.53 12.93 6.02
C TYR A 498 -15.51 11.72 5.10
N TYR A 499 -14.45 11.62 4.32
CA TYR A 499 -14.25 10.58 3.32
C TYR A 499 -12.81 10.07 3.39
N ILE A 500 -12.60 8.79 3.10
CA ILE A 500 -11.30 8.16 3.07
C ILE A 500 -10.95 7.79 1.62
N ARG A 501 -9.71 8.08 1.24
CA ARG A 501 -9.05 7.44 0.11
C ARG A 501 -7.90 6.57 0.60
N VAL A 502 -7.76 5.38 0.02
CA VAL A 502 -6.64 4.48 0.30
C VAL A 502 -5.84 4.26 -0.97
N LEU A 503 -4.53 4.47 -0.91
CA LEU A 503 -3.61 4.25 -2.01
C LEU A 503 -2.77 3.00 -1.74
N TRP A 504 -2.59 2.17 -2.78
CA TRP A 504 -1.66 1.06 -2.84
C TRP A 504 -0.81 1.24 -4.10
N LYS A 505 0.52 1.25 -3.92
CA LYS A 505 1.46 1.56 -5.00
C LYS A 505 1.24 2.92 -5.68
N GLY A 506 0.86 3.94 -4.91
CA GLY A 506 0.53 5.27 -5.43
C GLY A 506 -0.79 5.35 -6.23
N GLN A 507 -1.58 4.28 -6.30
CA GLN A 507 -2.86 4.24 -7.00
C GLN A 507 -3.99 3.93 -6.04
N VAL A 508 -5.21 4.37 -6.36
CA VAL A 508 -6.40 4.05 -5.54
C VAL A 508 -6.56 2.54 -5.40
N LEU A 509 -6.62 2.06 -4.15
CA LEU A 509 -6.80 0.66 -3.84
C LEU A 509 -8.19 0.19 -4.27
N ARG A 510 -8.23 -0.96 -4.96
CA ARG A 510 -9.47 -1.71 -5.23
C ARG A 510 -9.57 -2.88 -4.27
N SER A 511 -10.66 -2.91 -3.52
CA SER A 511 -11.07 -4.01 -2.65
C SER A 511 -12.10 -4.88 -3.37
N SER A 512 -12.04 -6.19 -3.16
CA SER A 512 -13.10 -7.10 -3.61
C SER A 512 -14.33 -7.08 -2.67
N ASN A 513 -14.22 -6.47 -1.50
CA ASN A 513 -15.38 -6.27 -0.61
C ASN A 513 -16.31 -5.18 -1.20
N PRO A 514 -17.61 -5.44 -1.37
CA PRO A 514 -18.55 -4.51 -2.00
C PRO A 514 -18.81 -3.23 -1.17
N SER A 515 -18.56 -3.25 0.14
CA SER A 515 -18.68 -2.06 1.00
C SER A 515 -17.50 -1.12 0.87
N LEU A 516 -16.30 -1.65 0.56
CA LEU A 516 -15.09 -0.84 0.36
C LEU A 516 -14.90 -0.47 -1.11
N GLY A 517 -15.10 -1.43 -2.03
CA GLY A 517 -15.04 -1.25 -3.48
C GLY A 517 -13.76 -0.56 -3.94
N LEU A 518 -13.91 0.45 -4.80
CA LEU A 518 -12.81 1.37 -5.10
C LEU A 518 -12.69 2.37 -3.95
N MET A 519 -11.56 2.34 -3.24
CA MET A 519 -11.36 3.16 -2.03
C MET A 519 -10.97 4.61 -2.36
N ASP A 520 -11.82 5.32 -3.11
CA ASP A 520 -11.69 6.73 -3.46
C ASP A 520 -12.87 7.53 -2.92
N MET A 521 -12.61 8.39 -1.93
CA MET A 521 -13.64 9.15 -1.22
C MET A 521 -14.79 8.27 -0.71
N VAL A 522 -14.47 7.14 -0.06
CA VAL A 522 -15.46 6.29 0.61
C VAL A 522 -15.92 6.99 1.90
N PRO A 523 -17.22 7.03 2.22
CA PRO A 523 -17.70 7.59 3.48
C PRO A 523 -16.95 7.01 4.68
N LEU A 524 -16.44 7.89 5.56
CA LEU A 524 -15.63 7.47 6.70
C LEU A 524 -16.38 6.45 7.58
N GLU A 525 -17.70 6.60 7.75
CA GLU A 525 -18.52 5.70 8.56
C GLU A 525 -18.55 4.27 8.02
N THR A 526 -18.48 4.09 6.69
CA THR A 526 -18.39 2.78 6.05
C THR A 526 -17.05 2.12 6.37
N VAL A 527 -15.95 2.87 6.27
CA VAL A 527 -14.59 2.37 6.55
C VAL A 527 -14.42 2.06 8.04
N LEU A 528 -14.86 2.95 8.93
CA LEU A 528 -14.82 2.72 10.37
C LEU A 528 -15.73 1.55 10.78
N GLY A 529 -16.93 1.45 10.22
CA GLY A 529 -17.84 0.34 10.49
C GLY A 529 -17.26 -1.01 10.05
N TYR A 530 -16.51 -1.03 8.94
CA TYR A 530 -15.80 -2.22 8.48
C TYR A 530 -14.70 -2.64 9.47
N PHE A 531 -13.79 -1.72 9.79
CA PHE A 531 -12.68 -2.03 10.70
C PHE A 531 -13.16 -2.34 12.12
N ASP A 532 -14.06 -1.53 12.69
CA ASP A 532 -14.60 -1.77 14.03
C ASP A 532 -15.41 -3.07 14.10
N GLY A 533 -16.11 -3.43 13.03
CA GLY A 533 -16.80 -4.72 12.94
C GLY A 533 -15.83 -5.90 13.00
N LEU A 534 -14.65 -5.77 12.39
CA LEU A 534 -13.62 -6.81 12.41
C LEU A 534 -12.85 -6.87 13.73
N VAL A 535 -12.44 -5.73 14.28
CA VAL A 535 -11.44 -5.69 15.37
C VAL A 535 -11.96 -5.05 16.66
N GLY A 536 -13.15 -4.46 16.63
CA GLY A 536 -13.70 -3.65 17.71
C GLY A 536 -13.13 -2.23 17.73
N VAL A 537 -13.92 -1.28 18.25
CA VAL A 537 -13.43 0.09 18.49
C VAL A 537 -12.18 0.02 19.37
N GLY A 538 -11.07 0.60 18.91
CA GLY A 538 -9.79 0.58 19.61
C GLY A 538 -9.24 -0.83 19.83
N ALA A 539 -9.47 -1.75 18.88
CA ALA A 539 -9.04 -3.15 18.95
C ALA A 539 -9.67 -3.96 20.11
N SER A 540 -10.80 -3.50 20.67
CA SER A 540 -11.43 -4.12 21.85
C SER A 540 -11.85 -5.59 21.69
N LEU A 541 -12.02 -6.09 20.46
CA LEU A 541 -12.35 -7.50 20.22
C LEU A 541 -11.11 -8.37 20.02
N VAL A 542 -9.94 -7.80 19.75
CA VAL A 542 -8.75 -8.56 19.30
C VAL A 542 -8.28 -9.55 20.35
N VAL A 543 -8.20 -9.16 21.62
CA VAL A 543 -7.77 -10.08 22.71
C VAL A 543 -8.71 -11.28 22.81
N GLY A 544 -10.03 -11.03 22.79
CA GLY A 544 -11.02 -12.10 22.88
C GLY A 544 -11.05 -13.00 21.63
N LYS A 545 -10.83 -12.42 20.45
CA LYS A 545 -10.69 -13.17 19.21
C LYS A 545 -9.41 -14.01 19.18
N CYS A 546 -8.30 -13.46 19.68
CA CYS A 546 -7.01 -14.13 19.70
C CYS A 546 -6.96 -15.33 20.65
N ASN A 547 -7.71 -15.30 21.76
CA ASN A 547 -7.79 -16.40 22.71
C ASN A 547 -9.01 -17.33 22.49
N GLY A 548 -9.85 -17.04 21.50
CA GLY A 548 -11.02 -17.84 21.15
C GLY A 548 -12.26 -17.63 22.03
N SER A 549 -12.27 -16.65 22.93
CA SER A 549 -13.48 -16.28 23.70
C SER A 549 -14.51 -15.49 22.88
N ILE A 550 -14.08 -14.91 21.75
CA ILE A 550 -14.93 -14.26 20.74
C ILE A 550 -14.70 -14.99 19.42
N ALA A 551 -15.79 -15.33 18.73
CA ALA A 551 -15.71 -15.96 17.41
C ALA A 551 -15.11 -15.02 16.35
N VAL A 552 -14.42 -15.61 15.38
CA VAL A 552 -13.75 -14.91 14.28
C VAL A 552 -14.38 -15.20 12.94
#